data_AF-A0A2V8LUN9-F1
#
_entry.id   AF-A0A2V8LUN9-F1
#
_cell.length_a   1.000
_cell.length_b   1.000
_cell.length_c   1.000
_cell.angle_alpha   90.00
_cell.angle_beta   90.00
_cell.angle_gamma   90.00
#
_symmetry.space_group_name_H-M   'P 1'
#
loop_
_entity.id
_entity.type
_entity.pdbx_description
1 polymer ?
#
loop_
_entity_poly.entity_id
_entity_poly.type
_entity_poly.pdbx_seq_one_letter_code
_entity_poly.pdbx_strand_id
1 'polypeptide(L)'
;MPQRIWKALAYAIVIWIIGFVWGSIVFMTPSLKGARPIPYISNNPAISFPILIVWLPVTYLLAKNYLKASSDRMAAGLKLGLTLSVGNLILDLVILVLLLKAGFAYFISLTVWLGYLLLLIVPWLTGRSMQTNLR
;
A
#
# COMPACT_ATOMS: atom_id res chain seq x y z
N MET A 1 -20.24 -3.41 12.42
CA MET A 1 -19.28 -4.50 12.73
C MET A 1 -17.88 -3.92 13.01
N PRO A 2 -17.59 -3.51 14.25
CA PRO A 2 -16.32 -2.88 14.64
C PRO A 2 -15.09 -3.73 14.28
N GLN A 3 -15.20 -5.05 14.38
CA GLN A 3 -14.12 -6.01 14.09
C GLN A 3 -13.56 -5.92 12.66
N ARG A 4 -14.40 -5.53 11.68
CA ARG A 4 -13.96 -5.40 10.27
C ARG A 4 -13.07 -4.17 10.06
N ILE A 5 -13.35 -3.07 10.76
CA ILE A 5 -12.53 -1.86 10.70
C ILE A 5 -11.14 -2.16 11.27
N TRP A 6 -11.08 -2.82 12.44
CA TRP A 6 -9.81 -3.25 13.04
C TRP A 6 -9.01 -4.17 12.12
N LYS A 7 -9.68 -5.09 11.42
CA LYS A 7 -9.01 -5.97 10.45
C LYS A 7 -8.45 -5.19 9.25
N ALA A 8 -9.18 -4.20 8.74
CA ALA A 8 -8.71 -3.35 7.64
C ALA A 8 -7.50 -2.48 8.07
N LEU A 9 -7.52 -1.95 9.29
CA LEU A 9 -6.39 -1.23 9.87
C LEU A 9 -5.16 -2.15 10.06
N ALA A 10 -5.36 -3.35 10.60
CA ALA A 10 -4.29 -4.33 10.74
C ALA A 10 -3.65 -4.66 9.38
N TYR A 11 -4.45 -4.78 8.31
CA TYR A 11 -3.94 -4.99 6.96
C TYR A 11 -3.16 -3.78 6.43
N ALA A 12 -3.62 -2.56 6.71
CA ALA A 12 -2.88 -1.35 6.35
C ALA A 12 -1.49 -1.32 7.03
N ILE A 13 -1.43 -1.68 8.31
CA ILE A 13 -0.17 -1.79 9.07
C ILE A 13 0.73 -2.88 8.49
N VAL A 14 0.19 -4.05 8.15
CA VAL A 14 0.99 -5.15 7.54
C VAL A 14 1.62 -4.71 6.22
N ILE A 15 0.85 -4.08 5.34
CA ILE A 15 1.36 -3.55 4.06
C ILE A 15 2.48 -2.53 4.30
N TRP A 16 2.25 -1.63 5.26
CA TRP A 16 3.23 -0.60 5.61
C TRP A 16 4.52 -1.22 6.15
N ILE A 17 4.44 -2.20 7.06
CA ILE A 17 5.60 -2.91 7.61
C ILE A 17 6.41 -3.59 6.50
N ILE A 18 5.75 -4.23 5.53
CA ILE A 18 6.45 -4.86 4.39
C ILE A 18 7.26 -3.81 3.62
N GLY A 19 6.66 -2.65 3.33
CA GLY A 19 7.34 -1.54 2.66
C GLY A 19 8.50 -0.98 3.50
N PHE A 20 8.29 -0.81 4.80
CA PHE A 20 9.29 -0.30 5.74
C PHE A 20 10.49 -1.24 5.88
N VAL A 21 10.25 -2.54 6.01
CA VAL A 21 11.31 -3.57 6.07
C VAL A 21 12.12 -3.58 4.78
N TRP A 22 11.47 -3.58 3.62
CA TRP A 22 12.17 -3.51 2.34
C TRP A 22 12.98 -2.22 2.20
N GLY A 23 12.40 -1.08 2.55
CA GLY A 23 13.09 0.21 2.55
C GLY A 23 14.33 0.18 3.43
N SER A 24 14.23 -0.39 4.64
CA SER A 24 15.35 -0.55 5.56
C SER A 24 16.47 -1.40 4.97
N ILE A 25 16.14 -2.53 4.33
CA ILE A 25 17.13 -3.39 3.64
C ILE A 25 17.86 -2.61 2.55
N VAL A 26 17.14 -1.84 1.72
CA VAL A 26 17.75 -1.03 0.66
C VAL A 26 18.69 0.03 1.23
N PHE A 27 18.29 0.71 2.32
CA PHE A 27 19.13 1.71 2.96
C PHE A 27 20.38 1.13 3.66
N MET A 28 20.31 -0.12 4.14
CA MET A 28 21.44 -0.84 4.74
C MET A 28 22.36 -1.50 3.70
N THR A 29 21.96 -1.55 2.43
CA THR A 29 22.72 -2.21 1.36
C THR A 29 23.36 -1.16 0.43
N PRO A 30 24.69 -0.95 0.49
CA PRO A 30 25.35 0.14 -0.25
C PRO A 30 25.09 0.13 -1.76
N SER A 31 25.07 -1.05 -2.38
CA SER A 31 24.83 -1.22 -3.81
C SER A 31 23.42 -0.81 -4.24
N LEU A 32 22.43 -0.90 -3.35
CA LEU A 32 21.04 -0.52 -3.64
C LEU A 32 20.76 0.94 -3.28
N LYS A 33 21.35 1.43 -2.18
CA LYS A 33 21.22 2.82 -1.74
C LYS A 33 21.74 3.82 -2.78
N GLY A 34 22.77 3.44 -3.54
CA GLY A 34 23.37 4.28 -4.59
C GLY A 34 22.59 4.34 -5.90
N ALA A 35 21.42 3.70 -5.99
CA ALA A 35 20.61 3.73 -7.20
C ALA A 35 20.22 5.17 -7.56
N ARG A 36 20.44 5.56 -8.82
CA ARG A 36 20.18 6.93 -9.27
C ARG A 36 18.68 7.24 -9.23
N PRO A 37 18.27 8.40 -8.69
CA PRO A 37 16.87 8.82 -8.74
C PRO A 37 16.44 9.08 -10.19
N ILE A 38 15.17 8.81 -10.47
CA ILE A 38 14.53 9.12 -11.75
C ILE A 38 13.66 10.36 -11.51
N PRO A 39 13.98 11.53 -12.09
CA PRO A 39 13.29 12.78 -11.80
C PRO A 39 11.77 12.66 -11.94
N TYR A 40 11.04 13.15 -10.93
CA TYR A 40 9.57 13.09 -10.80
C TYR A 40 8.94 11.69 -10.76
N ILE A 41 9.66 10.64 -11.16
CA ILE A 41 9.17 9.26 -11.17
C ILE A 41 9.46 8.61 -9.83
N SER A 42 10.74 8.52 -9.43
CA SER A 42 11.11 7.89 -8.17
C SER A 42 12.44 8.39 -7.62
N ASN A 43 12.42 8.92 -6.41
CA ASN A 43 13.63 9.28 -5.66
C ASN A 43 14.44 8.06 -5.21
N ASN A 44 13.80 6.90 -5.04
CA ASN A 44 14.48 5.66 -4.67
C ASN A 44 13.87 4.46 -5.43
N PRO A 45 14.30 4.23 -6.69
CA PRO A 45 13.71 3.20 -7.54
C PRO A 45 13.95 1.78 -7.02
N ALA A 46 15.05 1.56 -6.28
CA ALA A 46 15.36 0.28 -5.63
C ALA A 46 14.35 -0.06 -4.52
N ILE A 47 13.72 0.95 -3.91
CA ILE A 47 12.63 0.76 -2.95
C ILE A 47 11.29 0.62 -3.69
N SER A 48 10.94 1.61 -4.52
CA SER A 48 9.58 1.79 -5.01
C SER A 48 9.15 0.70 -6.00
N PHE A 49 9.99 0.29 -6.94
CA PHE A 49 9.59 -0.66 -7.98
C PHE A 49 9.34 -2.07 -7.41
N PRO A 50 10.23 -2.64 -6.58
CA PRO A 50 9.94 -3.91 -5.92
C PRO A 50 8.69 -3.84 -5.05
N ILE A 51 8.47 -2.74 -4.33
CA ILE A 51 7.27 -2.54 -3.51
C ILE A 51 6.01 -2.57 -4.37
N LEU A 52 5.96 -1.85 -5.49
CA LEU A 52 4.80 -1.86 -6.38
C LEU A 52 4.47 -3.26 -6.89
N ILE A 53 5.51 -4.07 -7.19
CA ILE A 53 5.34 -5.45 -7.64
C ILE A 53 4.83 -6.33 -6.50
N VAL A 54 5.42 -6.24 -5.30
CA VAL A 54 5.04 -7.07 -4.14
C VAL A 54 3.66 -6.70 -3.58
N TRP A 55 3.29 -5.42 -3.63
CA TRP A 55 2.01 -4.95 -3.12
C TRP A 55 0.82 -5.46 -3.93
N LEU A 56 0.98 -5.75 -5.23
CA LEU A 56 -0.09 -6.35 -6.05
C LEU A 56 -0.62 -7.66 -5.45
N PRO A 57 0.18 -8.74 -5.34
CA PRO A 57 -0.30 -10.02 -4.81
C PRO A 57 -0.68 -9.91 -3.34
N VAL A 58 0.09 -9.16 -2.52
CA VAL A 58 -0.21 -9.01 -1.09
C VAL A 58 -1.58 -8.35 -0.89
N THR A 59 -1.82 -7.23 -1.56
CA THR A 59 -3.08 -6.49 -1.45
C THR A 59 -4.25 -7.32 -1.98
N TYR A 60 -4.06 -8.05 -3.08
CA TYR A 60 -5.06 -8.96 -3.62
C TYR A 60 -5.45 -10.06 -2.61
N LEU A 61 -4.46 -10.73 -2.00
CA LEU A 61 -4.71 -11.80 -1.04
C LEU A 61 -5.43 -11.29 0.22
N LEU A 62 -4.98 -10.15 0.75
CA LEU A 62 -5.62 -9.49 1.89
C LEU A 62 -7.06 -9.09 1.57
N ALA A 63 -7.29 -8.48 0.40
CA ALA A 63 -8.62 -8.13 -0.07
C ALA A 63 -9.52 -9.36 -0.21
N LYS A 64 -9.06 -10.42 -0.87
CA LYS A 64 -9.81 -11.66 -1.03
C LYS A 64 -10.22 -12.23 0.33
N ASN A 65 -9.31 -12.27 1.31
CA ASN A 65 -9.62 -12.76 2.65
C ASN A 65 -10.62 -11.86 3.40
N TYR A 66 -10.54 -10.54 3.23
CA TYR A 66 -11.47 -9.59 3.85
C TYR A 66 -12.89 -9.69 3.28
N LEU A 67 -12.99 -9.92 1.98
CA LEU A 67 -14.24 -9.83 1.22
C LEU A 67 -15.09 -11.11 1.28
N LYS A 68 -14.50 -12.26 1.61
CA LYS A 68 -15.22 -13.54 1.78
C LYS A 68 -16.43 -13.43 2.71
N ALA A 69 -16.32 -12.64 3.77
CA ALA A 69 -17.36 -12.47 4.79
C ALA A 69 -18.33 -11.30 4.49
N SER A 70 -18.28 -10.69 3.31
CA SER A 70 -19.13 -9.55 2.94
C SER A 70 -20.28 -9.96 2.01
N SER A 71 -21.49 -9.49 2.32
CA SER A 71 -22.66 -9.60 1.44
C SER A 71 -22.57 -8.66 0.24
N ASP A 72 -22.16 -7.40 0.48
CA ASP A 72 -21.77 -6.45 -0.56
C ASP A 72 -20.24 -6.41 -0.63
N ARG A 73 -19.67 -7.12 -1.60
CA ARG A 73 -18.21 -7.22 -1.79
C ARG A 73 -17.64 -6.02 -2.52
N MET A 74 -18.42 -5.36 -3.38
CA MET A 74 -17.96 -4.19 -4.13
C MET A 74 -17.77 -2.99 -3.20
N ALA A 75 -18.79 -2.65 -2.40
CA ALA A 75 -18.68 -1.53 -1.47
C ALA A 75 -17.66 -1.80 -0.36
N ALA A 76 -17.57 -3.06 0.12
CA ALA A 76 -16.55 -3.44 1.08
C ALA A 76 -15.12 -3.39 0.50
N GLY A 77 -14.95 -3.71 -0.78
CA GLY A 77 -13.68 -3.61 -1.49
C GLY A 77 -13.21 -2.17 -1.57
N LEU A 78 -14.11 -1.25 -1.96
CA LEU A 78 -13.80 0.18 -1.99
C LEU A 78 -13.44 0.72 -0.59
N LYS A 79 -14.22 0.37 0.45
CA LYS A 79 -13.93 0.77 1.84
C LYS A 79 -12.58 0.26 2.32
N LEU A 80 -12.23 -1.00 2.00
CA LEU A 80 -10.92 -1.55 2.31
C LEU A 80 -9.84 -0.78 1.57
N GLY A 81 -9.99 -0.55 0.26
CA GLY A 81 -9.02 0.19 -0.54
C GLY A 81 -8.77 1.60 -0.01
N LEU A 82 -9.82 2.32 0.37
CA LEU A 82 -9.69 3.62 1.03
C LEU A 82 -8.92 3.52 2.35
N THR A 83 -9.21 2.50 3.17
CA THR A 83 -8.51 2.31 4.45
C THR A 83 -7.03 1.99 4.24
N LEU A 84 -6.69 1.15 3.25
CA LEU A 84 -5.30 0.81 2.94
C LEU A 84 -4.54 2.02 2.40
N SER A 85 -5.11 2.72 1.41
CA SER A 85 -4.50 3.89 0.77
C SER A 85 -4.32 5.05 1.76
N VAL A 86 -5.39 5.46 2.46
CA VAL A 86 -5.33 6.58 3.41
C VAL A 86 -4.54 6.19 4.64
N GLY A 87 -4.68 4.96 5.13
CA GLY A 87 -3.90 4.45 6.25
C GLY A 87 -2.40 4.48 5.97
N ASN A 88 -1.96 4.04 4.80
CA ASN A 88 -0.54 4.07 4.42
C ASN A 88 -0.05 5.52 4.20
N LEU A 89 -0.86 6.40 3.60
CA LEU A 89 -0.52 7.82 3.50
C LEU A 89 -0.31 8.46 4.88
N ILE A 90 -1.21 8.20 5.83
CA ILE A 90 -1.09 8.70 7.21
C ILE A 90 0.16 8.12 7.89
N LEU A 91 0.41 6.82 7.75
CA LEU A 91 1.60 6.19 8.32
C LEU A 91 2.88 6.77 7.71
N ASP A 92 2.93 7.01 6.41
CA ASP A 92 4.09 7.64 5.76
C ASP A 92 4.29 9.09 6.24
N LEU A 93 3.21 9.87 6.39
CA LEU A 93 3.30 11.22 6.95
C LEU A 93 3.82 11.19 8.40
N VAL A 94 3.26 10.34 9.25
CA VAL A 94 3.64 10.26 10.66
C VAL A 94 5.08 9.76 10.78
N ILE A 95 5.40 8.63 10.16
CA ILE A 95 6.70 7.99 10.35
C ILE A 95 7.79 8.72 9.55
N LEU A 96 7.60 8.96 8.25
CA LEU A 96 8.67 9.53 7.42
C LEU A 96 8.83 11.03 7.65
N VAL A 97 7.73 11.79 7.69
CA VAL A 97 7.81 13.26 7.81
C VAL A 97 8.01 13.69 9.26
N LEU A 98 7.19 13.19 10.20
CA LEU A 98 7.25 13.67 11.58
C LEU A 98 8.34 12.98 12.40
N LEU A 99 8.40 11.65 12.40
CA LEU A 99 9.36 10.91 13.24
C LEU A 99 10.77 10.88 12.64
N LEU A 100 10.91 10.54 11.36
CA LEU A 100 12.21 10.44 10.69
C LEU A 100 12.71 11.75 10.08
N LYS A 101 11.88 12.81 10.10
CA LYS A 101 12.24 14.15 9.58
C LYS A 101 12.76 14.13 8.14
N ALA A 102 12.28 13.19 7.32
CA ALA A 102 12.70 13.05 5.92
C ALA A 102 12.14 14.15 5.00
N GLY A 103 11.17 14.93 5.49
CA GLY A 103 10.51 16.01 4.73
C GLY A 103 9.55 15.51 3.66
N PHE A 104 8.99 16.43 2.88
CA PHE A 104 7.96 16.13 1.87
C PHE A 104 8.51 15.68 0.51
N ALA A 105 9.83 15.67 0.33
CA ALA A 105 10.46 15.29 -0.95
C ALA A 105 10.05 13.87 -1.41
N TYR A 106 9.77 12.97 -0.47
CA TYR A 106 9.21 11.64 -0.75
C TYR A 106 7.93 11.70 -1.61
N PHE A 107 7.01 12.61 -1.30
CA PHE A 107 5.70 12.72 -1.95
C PHE A 107 5.74 13.38 -3.34
N ILE A 108 6.91 13.88 -3.78
CA ILE A 108 7.09 14.40 -5.13
C ILE A 108 7.11 13.26 -6.16
N SER A 109 7.51 12.05 -5.74
CA SER A 109 7.68 10.91 -6.64
C SER A 109 6.34 10.31 -7.08
N LEU A 110 6.12 10.18 -8.40
CA LEU A 110 4.95 9.53 -8.98
C LEU A 110 4.73 8.09 -8.45
N THR A 111 5.81 7.35 -8.19
CA THR A 111 5.72 5.98 -7.66
C THR A 111 4.98 5.87 -6.33
N VAL A 112 5.04 6.92 -5.49
CA VAL A 112 4.35 6.94 -4.20
C VAL A 112 2.84 7.00 -4.42
N TRP A 113 2.40 7.88 -5.32
CA TRP A 113 0.99 8.00 -5.71
C TRP A 113 0.46 6.75 -6.41
N LEU A 114 1.28 6.13 -7.26
CA LEU A 114 0.95 4.83 -7.86
C LEU A 114 0.78 3.75 -6.79
N GLY A 115 1.60 3.76 -5.73
CA GLY A 115 1.45 2.86 -4.59
C GLY A 115 0.09 3.02 -3.91
N TYR A 116 -0.29 4.25 -3.56
CA TYR A 116 -1.60 4.53 -2.95
C TYR A 116 -2.77 4.16 -3.87
N LEU A 117 -2.65 4.47 -5.16
CA LEU A 117 -3.65 4.13 -6.16
C LEU A 117 -3.80 2.61 -6.31
N LEU A 118 -2.71 1.85 -6.27
CA LEU A 118 -2.73 0.39 -6.23
C LEU A 118 -3.47 -0.14 -4.99
N LEU A 119 -3.16 0.40 -3.81
CA LEU A 119 -3.82 0.02 -2.56
C LEU A 119 -5.32 0.31 -2.57
N LEU A 120 -5.76 1.30 -3.34
CA LEU A 120 -7.18 1.61 -3.53
C LEU A 120 -7.85 0.71 -4.58
N ILE A 121 -7.24 0.57 -5.75
CA ILE A 121 -7.85 -0.09 -6.92
C ILE A 121 -7.89 -1.60 -6.75
N VAL A 122 -6.83 -2.23 -6.23
CA VAL A 122 -6.76 -3.69 -6.13
C VAL A 122 -7.90 -4.26 -5.27
N PRO A 123 -8.20 -3.73 -4.06
CA PRO A 123 -9.33 -4.19 -3.27
C PRO A 123 -10.68 -3.93 -3.93
N TRP A 124 -10.84 -2.80 -4.63
CA TRP A 124 -12.06 -2.47 -5.35
C TRP A 124 -12.33 -3.45 -6.50
N LEU A 125 -11.34 -3.70 -7.35
CA LEU A 125 -11.44 -4.67 -8.45
C LEU A 125 -11.66 -6.10 -7.92
N THR A 126 -10.99 -6.46 -6.82
CA THR A 126 -11.20 -7.76 -6.17
C THR A 126 -12.64 -7.90 -5.68
N GLY A 127 -13.19 -6.86 -5.06
CA GLY A 127 -14.60 -6.80 -4.64
C GLY A 127 -15.57 -6.97 -5.80
N ARG A 128 -15.34 -6.25 -6.90
CA ARG A 128 -16.15 -6.35 -8.12
C ARG A 128 -16.10 -7.76 -8.72
N SER A 129 -14.91 -8.31 -8.90
CA SER A 129 -14.72 -9.67 -9.44
C SER A 129 -15.41 -10.73 -8.60
N MET A 130 -15.29 -10.67 -7.27
CA MET A 130 -15.91 -11.65 -6.38
C MET A 130 -17.43 -11.50 -6.25
N GLN A 131 -18.00 -10.33 -6.57
CA GLN A 131 -19.45 -10.13 -6.62
C GLN A 131 -20.05 -10.73 -7.89
N THR A 132 -19.37 -10.58 -9.03
CA THR A 132 -19.81 -11.12 -10.32
C THR A 132 -19.79 -12.66 -10.32
N ASN A 133 -18.78 -13.29 -9.72
CA ASN A 133 -18.66 -14.76 -9.65
C ASN A 133 -19.71 -15.46 -8.75
N LEU A 134 -20.59 -14.72 -8.07
CA LEU A 134 -21.69 -15.27 -7.27
C LEU A 134 -23.07 -15.14 -7.95
N ARG A 135 -23.14 -14.45 -9.09
CA ARG A 135 -24.33 -14.43 -9.95
C ARG A 135 -24.21 -15.51 -11.00
#